data_AF-A0S0I8-F1
#
_entry.id   AF-A0S0I8-F1
#
_cell.length_a   1.000
_cell.length_b   1.000
_cell.length_c   1.000
_cell.angle_alpha   90.00
_cell.angle_beta   90.00
_cell.angle_gamma   90.00
#
_symmetry.space_group_name_H-M   'P 1'
#
loop_
_entity.id
_entity.type
_entity.pdbx_description
1 polymer ?
#
loop_
_entity_poly.entity_id
_entity_poly.type
_entity_poly.pdbx_seq_one_letter_code
_entity_poly.pdbx_strand_id
1 'polypeptide(L)'
;MSMNHHMLAKTTTDAVLANFKSGAWGCLEENIGPSLYRVGCDSVFPSPDASFYDPNTKKQINFEFKPDTETKRGILTGLGQTIAYLKKSHASFLVIPEYIEDFAIANYMESIFNDVIDNKLAVGLIAFHNKDPKQVKILRNVSVSNALAQTSDMVNSRFWAKHQDLPIPLFHLILHCFYLKKIKIINVDAYEYCWDNYIAPPSILTTFLPQPIFDIQGNSIKTLGGKKDILFFEKNLAKIRTLTGSDKLDAITKLHKDMDKKFVGDNYFNSIKKNFITFCKHVKVIDSNYELTELGLKIYHLGVVNGPNSRLFKDYFLNLILLHGKHLDLIFDLDKLSSNPIKYNLSFEKLKLELESDYELKGMIKRNTNRQARSSSTVSFLKYETILWKALDIFTMEGNRPIFNWKKIVEVCSLPEL
;
A
#
# COMPACT_ATOMS: atom_id res chain seq x y z
N MET A 1 -17.61 11.61 7.75
CA MET A 1 -17.57 11.94 6.31
C MET A 1 -16.55 11.10 5.53
N SER A 2 -15.34 10.85 6.07
CA SER A 2 -14.27 10.12 5.35
C SER A 2 -14.62 8.67 4.93
N MET A 3 -15.32 7.91 5.78
CA MET A 3 -15.56 6.48 5.52
C MET A 3 -16.56 6.21 4.40
N ASN A 4 -17.65 7.00 4.30
CA ASN A 4 -18.60 6.88 3.20
C ASN A 4 -17.93 7.24 1.86
N HIS A 5 -17.15 8.32 1.82
CA HIS A 5 -16.34 8.67 0.65
C HIS A 5 -15.41 7.52 0.24
N HIS A 6 -14.70 6.94 1.20
CA HIS A 6 -13.78 5.82 0.93
C HIS A 6 -14.51 4.59 0.37
N MET A 7 -15.66 4.23 0.95
CA MET A 7 -16.46 3.10 0.46
C MET A 7 -17.03 3.34 -0.93
N LEU A 8 -17.50 4.56 -1.23
CA LEU A 8 -17.98 4.93 -2.56
C LEU A 8 -16.84 4.83 -3.58
N ALA A 9 -15.70 5.46 -3.29
CA ALA A 9 -14.52 5.41 -4.15
C ALA A 9 -14.06 3.98 -4.43
N LYS A 10 -14.01 3.11 -3.39
CA LYS A 10 -13.71 1.68 -3.54
C LYS A 10 -14.73 1.01 -4.44
N THR A 11 -16.02 1.13 -4.13
CA THR A 11 -17.10 0.41 -4.82
C THR A 11 -17.14 0.75 -6.29
N THR A 12 -17.03 2.03 -6.63
CA THR A 12 -17.03 2.51 -8.02
C THR A 12 -15.76 2.08 -8.75
N THR A 13 -14.58 2.25 -8.13
CA THR A 13 -13.30 1.84 -8.75
C THR A 13 -13.25 0.32 -9.00
N ASP A 14 -13.74 -0.49 -8.06
CA ASP A 14 -13.80 -1.95 -8.20
C ASP A 14 -14.74 -2.35 -9.35
N ALA A 15 -15.89 -1.66 -9.49
CA ALA A 15 -16.81 -1.89 -10.60
C ALA A 15 -16.22 -1.48 -11.96
N VAL A 16 -15.49 -0.35 -12.01
CA VAL A 16 -14.76 0.09 -13.21
C VAL A 16 -13.72 -0.97 -13.61
N LEU A 17 -12.89 -1.43 -12.66
CA LEU A 17 -11.90 -2.47 -12.93
C LEU A 17 -12.56 -3.77 -13.43
N ALA A 18 -13.67 -4.17 -12.80
CA ALA A 18 -14.40 -5.38 -13.22
C ALA A 18 -14.88 -5.32 -14.67
N ASN A 19 -15.38 -4.17 -15.14
CA ASN A 19 -15.80 -4.00 -16.53
C ASN A 19 -14.64 -4.04 -17.53
N PHE A 20 -13.48 -3.45 -17.18
CA PHE A 20 -12.27 -3.62 -17.99
C PHE A 20 -11.80 -5.07 -18.02
N LYS A 21 -11.78 -5.74 -16.86
CA LYS A 21 -11.30 -7.11 -16.72
C LYS A 21 -12.18 -8.14 -17.45
N SER A 22 -13.49 -7.91 -17.52
CA SER A 22 -14.42 -8.78 -18.25
C SER A 22 -14.30 -8.63 -19.77
N GLY A 23 -13.57 -7.61 -20.25
CA GLY A 23 -13.52 -7.23 -21.66
C GLY A 23 -14.75 -6.46 -22.13
N ALA A 24 -15.69 -6.12 -21.23
CA ALA A 24 -16.81 -5.25 -21.56
C ALA A 24 -16.33 -3.85 -21.93
N TRP A 25 -15.28 -3.37 -21.25
CA TRP A 25 -14.61 -2.11 -21.54
C TRP A 25 -13.17 -2.33 -22.00
N GLY A 26 -12.70 -1.43 -22.85
CA GLY A 26 -11.29 -1.23 -23.12
C GLY A 26 -11.04 0.24 -23.45
N CYS A 27 -9.78 0.67 -23.38
CA CYS A 27 -9.39 2.04 -23.64
C CYS A 27 -8.06 2.08 -24.38
N LEU A 28 -7.73 3.25 -24.94
CA LEU A 28 -6.62 3.46 -25.86
C LEU A 28 -6.78 2.67 -27.17
N GLU A 29 -5.94 2.95 -28.16
CA GLU A 29 -5.99 2.29 -29.47
C GLU A 29 -5.78 0.78 -29.35
N GLU A 30 -5.02 0.33 -28.36
CA GLU A 30 -4.72 -1.08 -28.11
C GLU A 30 -5.86 -1.83 -27.37
N ASN A 31 -6.98 -1.16 -27.08
CA ASN A 31 -8.15 -1.71 -26.38
C ASN A 31 -7.79 -2.43 -25.06
N ILE A 32 -7.02 -1.72 -24.22
CA ILE A 32 -6.49 -2.23 -22.96
C ILE A 32 -7.62 -2.41 -21.95
N GLY A 33 -7.71 -3.59 -21.33
CA GLY A 33 -8.73 -3.89 -20.31
C GLY A 33 -8.47 -5.19 -19.53
N PRO A 34 -8.53 -6.38 -20.17
CA PRO A 34 -8.55 -7.66 -19.46
C PRO A 34 -7.34 -7.94 -18.55
N SER A 35 -6.15 -7.46 -18.94
CA SER A 35 -4.89 -7.65 -18.23
C SER A 35 -4.63 -6.60 -17.13
N LEU A 36 -5.52 -5.63 -16.95
CA LEU A 36 -5.38 -4.60 -15.93
C LEU A 36 -5.39 -5.18 -14.53
N TYR A 37 -4.55 -4.59 -13.68
CA TYR A 37 -4.55 -4.79 -12.24
C TYR A 37 -4.31 -3.47 -11.52
N ARG A 38 -4.81 -3.40 -10.28
CA ARG A 38 -4.69 -2.21 -9.43
C ARG A 38 -3.29 -2.11 -8.83
N VAL A 39 -2.73 -0.92 -8.88
CA VAL A 39 -1.41 -0.59 -8.30
C VAL A 39 -1.54 0.53 -7.27
N GLY A 40 -0.56 0.61 -6.37
CA GLY A 40 -0.46 1.72 -5.42
C GLY A 40 -0.21 3.05 -6.14
N CYS A 41 -0.75 4.14 -5.60
CA CYS A 41 -0.57 5.49 -6.14
C CYS A 41 0.55 6.21 -5.37
N ASP A 42 1.47 6.85 -6.09
CA ASP A 42 2.53 7.64 -5.47
C ASP A 42 1.92 8.81 -4.67
N SER A 43 2.60 9.19 -3.59
CA SER A 43 2.30 10.38 -2.77
C SER A 43 2.73 11.69 -3.43
N VAL A 44 3.63 11.66 -4.42
CA VAL A 44 4.10 12.87 -5.12
C VAL A 44 3.00 13.44 -6.00
N PHE A 45 2.68 14.71 -5.82
CA PHE A 45 1.73 15.44 -6.66
C PHE A 45 2.12 15.36 -8.17
N PRO A 46 1.15 15.20 -9.09
CA PRO A 46 -0.26 14.93 -8.84
C PRO A 46 -0.48 13.44 -8.45
N SER A 47 -1.29 13.20 -7.41
CA SER A 47 -1.50 11.88 -6.78
C SER A 47 -2.94 11.41 -7.03
N PRO A 48 -3.16 10.39 -7.87
CA PRO A 48 -4.50 9.91 -8.19
C PRO A 48 -5.13 9.09 -7.05
N ASP A 49 -6.47 8.98 -7.06
CA ASP A 49 -7.23 8.17 -6.11
C ASP A 49 -7.05 6.67 -6.37
N ALA A 50 -6.97 6.29 -7.65
CA ALA A 50 -6.66 4.94 -8.07
C ALA A 50 -5.81 4.92 -9.34
N SER A 51 -5.05 3.84 -9.51
CA SER A 51 -4.23 3.61 -10.68
C SER A 51 -4.31 2.13 -11.07
N PHE A 52 -4.47 1.88 -12.37
CA PHE A 52 -4.37 0.56 -12.96
C PHE A 52 -3.14 0.49 -13.87
N TYR A 53 -2.56 -0.70 -13.99
CA TYR A 53 -1.41 -0.95 -14.84
C TYR A 53 -1.66 -2.19 -15.68
N ASP A 54 -1.32 -2.10 -16.97
CA ASP A 54 -1.32 -3.24 -17.88
C ASP A 54 0.12 -3.75 -18.05
N PRO A 55 0.43 -4.99 -17.64
CA PRO A 55 1.77 -5.54 -17.78
C PRO A 55 2.15 -5.86 -19.23
N ASN A 56 1.17 -6.06 -20.11
CA ASN A 56 1.42 -6.46 -21.49
C ASN A 56 1.88 -5.26 -22.32
N THR A 57 1.14 -4.15 -22.25
CA THR A 57 1.43 -2.91 -22.97
C THR A 57 2.30 -1.93 -22.17
N LYS A 58 2.54 -2.22 -20.88
CA LYS A 58 3.25 -1.33 -19.93
C LYS A 58 2.59 0.04 -19.76
N LYS A 59 1.27 0.09 -19.94
CA LYS A 59 0.48 1.33 -19.81
C LYS A 59 -0.06 1.49 -18.39
N GLN A 60 -0.14 2.73 -17.96
CA GLN A 60 -0.68 3.13 -16.65
C GLN A 60 -1.88 4.05 -16.88
N ILE A 61 -2.97 3.78 -16.17
CA ILE A 61 -4.24 4.51 -16.26
C ILE A 61 -4.58 5.00 -14.86
N ASN A 62 -4.76 6.32 -14.71
CA ASN A 62 -5.07 6.96 -13.43
C ASN A 62 -6.55 7.35 -13.35
N PHE A 63 -7.10 7.37 -12.14
CA PHE A 63 -8.51 7.68 -11.90
C PHE A 63 -8.62 8.74 -10.80
N GLU A 64 -9.42 9.77 -11.07
CA GLU A 64 -9.90 10.74 -10.07
C GLU A 64 -11.35 10.40 -9.72
N PHE A 65 -11.66 10.25 -8.45
CA PHE A 65 -13.02 10.00 -7.99
C PHE A 65 -13.58 11.24 -7.30
N LYS A 66 -14.82 11.62 -7.64
CA LYS A 66 -15.57 12.63 -6.89
C LYS A 66 -16.93 12.07 -6.44
N PRO A 67 -17.32 12.25 -5.16
CA PRO A 67 -18.60 11.77 -4.65
C PRO A 67 -19.79 12.62 -5.12
N ASP A 68 -21.00 12.13 -4.85
CA ASP A 68 -22.26 12.87 -5.05
C ASP A 68 -22.47 14.05 -4.08
N THR A 69 -21.75 14.06 -2.96
CA THR A 69 -21.69 15.20 -2.04
C THR A 69 -20.71 16.30 -2.47
N GLU A 70 -20.02 16.13 -3.59
CA GLU A 70 -19.06 17.12 -4.10
C GLU A 70 -19.79 18.33 -4.72
N THR A 71 -19.11 19.46 -4.78
CA THR A 71 -19.62 20.65 -5.46
C THR A 71 -19.38 20.58 -6.97
N LYS A 72 -20.20 21.28 -7.76
CA LYS A 72 -19.98 21.44 -9.22
C LYS A 72 -18.58 21.99 -9.54
N ARG A 73 -18.06 22.90 -8.69
CA ARG A 73 -16.68 23.41 -8.78
C ARG A 73 -15.65 22.33 -8.48
N GLY A 74 -15.90 21.48 -7.49
CA GLY A 74 -15.05 20.34 -7.16
C GLY A 74 -14.94 19.34 -8.32
N ILE A 75 -16.02 19.14 -9.08
CA ILE A 75 -15.98 18.32 -10.31
C ILE A 75 -15.08 18.93 -11.39
N LEU A 76 -15.19 20.23 -11.65
CA LEU A 76 -14.29 20.90 -12.60
C LEU A 76 -12.82 20.88 -12.14
N THR A 77 -12.60 20.97 -10.82
CA THR A 77 -11.27 20.78 -10.23
C THR A 77 -10.77 19.37 -10.47
N GLY A 78 -11.65 18.36 -10.33
CA GLY A 78 -11.38 16.97 -10.67
C GLY A 78 -10.93 16.79 -12.12
N LEU A 79 -11.58 17.44 -13.08
CA LEU A 79 -11.13 17.44 -14.48
C LEU A 79 -9.70 17.98 -14.63
N GLY A 80 -9.38 19.10 -13.96
CA GLY A 80 -8.03 19.64 -13.95
C GLY A 80 -7.00 18.67 -13.34
N GLN A 81 -7.36 17.97 -12.27
CA GLN A 81 -6.52 16.92 -11.66
C GLN A 81 -6.30 15.75 -12.62
N THR A 82 -7.35 15.28 -13.28
CA THR A 82 -7.27 14.22 -14.30
C THR A 82 -6.32 14.60 -15.44
N ILE A 83 -6.43 15.83 -15.97
CA ILE A 83 -5.48 16.33 -16.98
C ILE A 83 -4.04 16.36 -16.45
N ALA A 84 -3.84 16.79 -15.20
CA ALA A 84 -2.51 16.82 -14.59
C ALA A 84 -1.89 15.42 -14.45
N TYR A 85 -2.70 14.38 -14.23
CA TYR A 85 -2.22 12.99 -14.14
C TYR A 85 -1.53 12.49 -15.40
N LEU A 86 -1.84 13.05 -16.57
CA LEU A 86 -1.18 12.71 -17.83
C LEU A 86 0.34 12.94 -17.80
N LYS A 87 0.88 13.74 -16.88
CA LYS A 87 2.33 13.84 -16.68
C LYS A 87 2.99 12.52 -16.25
N LYS A 88 2.22 11.60 -15.66
CA LYS A 88 2.69 10.33 -15.10
C LYS A 88 1.90 9.10 -15.58
N SER A 89 0.91 9.28 -16.47
CA SER A 89 0.08 8.19 -16.98
C SER A 89 -0.24 8.32 -18.47
N HIS A 90 -0.58 7.20 -19.06
CA HIS A 90 -0.87 7.08 -20.50
C HIS A 90 -2.32 7.47 -20.81
N ALA A 91 -3.20 7.28 -19.84
CA ALA A 91 -4.57 7.77 -19.85
C ALA A 91 -4.97 8.16 -18.44
N SER A 92 -6.06 8.91 -18.33
CA SER A 92 -6.68 9.17 -17.05
C SER A 92 -8.19 9.32 -17.18
N PHE A 93 -8.94 8.98 -16.14
CA PHE A 93 -10.39 9.07 -16.12
C PHE A 93 -10.86 9.91 -14.94
N LEU A 94 -11.84 10.76 -15.20
CA LEU A 94 -12.64 11.40 -14.17
C LEU A 94 -13.87 10.54 -13.91
N VAL A 95 -14.10 10.17 -12.66
CA VAL A 95 -15.22 9.33 -12.21
C VAL A 95 -16.14 10.16 -11.32
N ILE A 96 -17.37 10.37 -11.77
CA ILE A 96 -18.33 11.31 -11.15
C ILE A 96 -19.71 10.69 -11.00
N PRO A 97 -20.57 11.19 -10.11
CA PRO A 97 -21.98 10.79 -10.06
C PRO A 97 -22.72 11.23 -11.34
N GLU A 98 -23.87 10.62 -11.59
CA GLU A 98 -24.80 11.11 -12.62
C GLU A 98 -25.37 12.49 -12.26
N TYR A 99 -25.67 12.70 -10.97
CA TYR A 99 -26.26 13.93 -10.44
C TYR A 99 -25.47 14.48 -9.24
N ILE A 100 -25.45 15.80 -9.09
CA ILE A 100 -25.14 16.49 -7.83
C ILE A 100 -26.39 17.27 -7.46
N GLU A 101 -26.99 16.91 -6.32
CA GLU A 101 -28.33 17.37 -5.96
C GLU A 101 -29.28 17.05 -7.13
N ASP A 102 -29.97 18.06 -7.69
CA ASP A 102 -30.87 17.90 -8.84
C ASP A 102 -30.20 18.20 -10.20
N PHE A 103 -28.90 18.49 -10.21
CA PHE A 103 -28.18 18.86 -11.42
C PHE A 103 -27.55 17.65 -12.10
N ALA A 104 -27.90 17.39 -13.36
CA ALA A 104 -27.33 16.34 -14.20
C ALA A 104 -25.87 16.63 -14.60
N ILE A 105 -24.97 16.55 -13.62
CA ILE A 105 -23.56 16.92 -13.77
C ILE A 105 -22.85 16.07 -14.82
N ALA A 106 -23.23 14.79 -14.94
CA ALA A 106 -22.66 13.90 -15.94
C ALA A 106 -22.92 14.40 -17.37
N ASN A 107 -24.15 14.84 -17.66
CA ASN A 107 -24.51 15.34 -18.99
C ASN A 107 -23.78 16.65 -19.31
N TYR A 108 -23.67 17.54 -18.32
CA TYR A 108 -22.91 18.79 -18.46
C TYR A 108 -21.41 18.54 -18.69
N MET A 109 -20.81 17.60 -17.96
CA MET A 109 -19.41 17.25 -18.17
C MET A 109 -19.21 16.54 -19.51
N GLU A 110 -20.16 15.71 -19.93
CA GLU A 110 -20.11 15.06 -21.24
C GLU A 110 -20.08 16.09 -22.39
N SER A 111 -20.86 17.18 -22.31
CA SER A 111 -20.78 18.25 -23.32
C SER A 111 -19.42 18.94 -23.33
N ILE A 112 -18.84 19.24 -22.16
CA ILE A 112 -17.47 19.80 -22.07
C ILE A 112 -16.45 18.87 -22.72
N PHE A 113 -16.57 17.56 -22.49
CA PHE A 113 -15.66 16.60 -23.09
C PHE A 113 -15.76 16.60 -24.61
N ASN A 114 -16.97 16.54 -25.16
CA ASN A 114 -17.21 16.63 -26.61
C ASN A 114 -16.55 17.88 -27.22
N ASP A 115 -16.79 19.04 -26.61
CA ASP A 115 -16.44 20.33 -27.22
C ASP A 115 -14.94 20.64 -27.07
N VAL A 116 -14.35 20.25 -25.93
CA VAL A 116 -13.04 20.78 -25.50
C VAL A 116 -11.98 19.70 -25.31
N ILE A 117 -12.33 18.47 -24.96
CA ILE A 117 -11.36 17.44 -24.51
C ILE A 117 -11.15 16.33 -25.54
N ASP A 118 -12.23 15.82 -26.13
CA ASP A 118 -12.23 14.66 -27.02
C ASP A 118 -11.21 14.86 -28.16
N ASN A 119 -10.43 13.82 -28.43
CA ASN A 119 -9.33 13.78 -29.41
C ASN A 119 -8.16 14.76 -29.17
N LYS A 120 -8.18 15.57 -28.11
CA LYS A 120 -7.07 16.48 -27.76
C LYS A 120 -6.23 15.98 -26.60
N LEU A 121 -6.86 15.32 -25.62
CA LEU A 121 -6.21 14.80 -24.43
C LEU A 121 -6.61 13.34 -24.18
N ALA A 122 -5.71 12.56 -23.60
CA ALA A 122 -5.96 11.17 -23.21
C ALA A 122 -6.78 11.07 -21.91
N VAL A 123 -7.88 11.82 -21.83
CA VAL A 123 -8.74 11.95 -20.65
C VAL A 123 -10.12 11.42 -20.96
N GLY A 124 -10.65 10.52 -20.12
CA GLY A 124 -11.98 9.94 -20.25
C GLY A 124 -12.91 10.34 -19.11
N LEU A 125 -14.21 10.06 -19.29
CA LEU A 125 -15.27 10.36 -18.35
C LEU A 125 -16.09 9.11 -18.04
N ILE A 126 -16.22 8.80 -16.76
CA ILE A 126 -17.04 7.71 -16.24
C ILE A 126 -18.08 8.32 -15.30
N ALA A 127 -19.33 7.89 -15.44
CA ALA A 127 -20.40 8.21 -14.50
C ALA A 127 -20.81 6.98 -13.70
N PHE A 128 -21.21 7.18 -12.44
CA PHE A 128 -21.84 6.18 -11.60
C PHE A 128 -23.23 6.61 -11.13
N HIS A 129 -24.14 5.65 -11.00
CA HIS A 129 -25.50 5.93 -10.53
C HIS A 129 -25.50 6.29 -9.03
N ASN A 130 -26.08 7.42 -8.66
CA ASN A 130 -26.05 7.94 -7.28
C ASN A 130 -26.56 6.95 -6.23
N LYS A 131 -27.61 6.17 -6.55
CA LYS A 131 -28.19 5.19 -5.60
C LYS A 131 -27.53 3.81 -5.65
N ASP A 132 -26.77 3.53 -6.71
CA ASP A 132 -26.06 2.25 -6.88
C ASP A 132 -24.69 2.50 -7.50
N PRO A 133 -23.66 2.80 -6.69
CA PRO A 133 -22.33 3.18 -7.17
C PRO A 133 -21.58 2.06 -7.91
N LYS A 134 -22.14 0.84 -7.97
CA LYS A 134 -21.63 -0.26 -8.82
C LYS A 134 -22.08 -0.14 -10.27
N GLN A 135 -23.18 0.56 -10.52
CA GLN A 135 -23.65 0.83 -11.87
C GLN A 135 -22.84 1.98 -12.43
N VAL A 136 -21.83 1.63 -13.21
CA VAL A 136 -20.89 2.56 -13.83
C VAL A 136 -21.04 2.51 -15.35
N LYS A 137 -20.86 3.65 -16.00
CA LYS A 137 -20.88 3.79 -17.47
C LYS A 137 -19.74 4.68 -17.94
N ILE A 138 -19.05 4.27 -19.00
CA ILE A 138 -18.16 5.17 -19.72
C ILE A 138 -19.03 6.11 -20.55
N LEU A 139 -18.95 7.41 -20.28
CA LEU A 139 -19.58 8.44 -21.09
C LEU A 139 -18.65 8.89 -22.23
N ARG A 140 -17.35 8.97 -21.92
CA ARG A 140 -16.30 9.36 -22.87
C ARG A 140 -15.12 8.46 -22.68
N ASN A 141 -14.77 7.73 -23.74
CA ASN A 141 -13.63 6.83 -23.70
C ASN A 141 -12.36 7.52 -24.21
N VAL A 142 -11.21 7.00 -23.81
CA VAL A 142 -9.92 7.47 -24.28
C VAL A 142 -9.54 6.70 -25.53
N SER A 143 -9.52 7.36 -26.69
CA SER A 143 -9.07 6.80 -27.96
C SER A 143 -7.61 7.14 -28.29
N VAL A 144 -7.09 8.25 -27.78
CA VAL A 144 -5.73 8.73 -28.05
C VAL A 144 -4.75 8.36 -26.94
N SER A 145 -3.55 7.91 -27.32
CA SER A 145 -2.50 7.58 -26.35
C SER A 145 -1.64 8.80 -26.02
N ASN A 146 -1.40 9.05 -24.73
CA ASN A 146 -0.48 10.10 -24.31
C ASN A 146 0.98 9.64 -24.51
N ALA A 147 1.60 10.11 -25.60
CA ALA A 147 2.99 9.77 -25.96
C ALA A 147 4.05 10.32 -24.98
N LEU A 148 3.69 11.30 -24.14
CA LEU A 148 4.60 11.93 -23.18
C LEU A 148 4.65 11.22 -21.82
N ALA A 149 3.88 10.15 -21.64
CA ALA A 149 3.82 9.43 -20.37
C ALA A 149 5.17 8.79 -20.04
N GLN A 150 5.83 9.24 -18.97
CA GLN A 150 6.95 8.53 -18.37
C GLN A 150 6.38 7.39 -17.51
N THR A 151 6.78 6.15 -17.80
CA THR A 151 6.44 5.00 -16.96
C THR A 151 7.08 5.16 -15.59
N SER A 152 6.29 5.24 -14.53
CA SER A 152 6.82 5.18 -13.17
C SER A 152 7.22 3.73 -12.84
N ASP A 153 8.40 3.52 -12.27
CA ASP A 153 8.90 2.21 -11.83
C ASP A 153 8.10 1.58 -10.67
N MET A 154 7.04 2.26 -10.21
CA MET A 154 6.19 1.78 -9.12
C MET A 154 5.24 0.67 -9.58
N VAL A 155 5.80 -0.50 -9.90
CA VAL A 155 5.03 -1.73 -10.04
C VAL A 155 4.90 -2.38 -8.66
N ASN A 156 4.19 -1.73 -7.73
CA ASN A 156 3.76 -2.42 -6.51
C ASN A 156 2.61 -3.36 -6.92
N SER A 157 2.87 -4.66 -6.89
CA SER A 157 1.97 -5.71 -7.40
C SER A 157 0.76 -5.99 -6.50
N ARG A 158 0.54 -5.18 -5.48
CA ARG A 158 -0.52 -5.36 -4.47
C ARG A 158 -1.26 -4.07 -4.22
N PHE A 159 -2.57 -4.22 -4.07
CA PHE A 159 -3.52 -3.15 -3.77
C PHE A 159 -3.35 -2.52 -2.37
N TRP A 160 -2.89 -3.27 -1.37
CA TRP A 160 -2.71 -2.78 0.00
C TRP A 160 -1.25 -2.80 0.45
N ALA A 161 -0.94 -2.05 1.50
CA ALA A 161 0.36 -1.96 2.12
C ALA A 161 0.71 -3.25 2.87
N LYS A 162 1.17 -4.26 2.13
CA LYS A 162 1.55 -5.55 2.71
C LYS A 162 2.50 -5.38 3.89
N HIS A 163 2.05 -5.80 5.06
CA HIS A 163 2.85 -5.73 6.28
C HIS A 163 3.77 -6.95 6.37
N GLN A 164 4.99 -6.77 6.86
CA GLN A 164 5.98 -7.85 6.97
C GLN A 164 6.76 -7.78 8.27
N ASP A 165 6.05 -7.94 9.38
CA ASP A 165 6.62 -8.02 10.74
C ASP A 165 7.47 -6.81 11.13
N LEU A 166 7.09 -5.61 10.65
CA LEU A 166 7.76 -4.36 11.00
C LEU A 166 7.17 -3.84 12.33
N PRO A 167 7.91 -3.84 13.46
CA PRO A 167 7.40 -3.27 14.68
C PRO A 167 7.07 -1.78 14.53
N ILE A 168 6.01 -1.32 15.21
CA ILE A 168 5.56 0.08 15.17
C ILE A 168 6.68 1.05 15.63
N PRO A 169 7.46 0.77 16.69
CA PRO A 169 8.59 1.62 17.04
C PRO A 169 9.74 1.57 16.03
N LEU A 170 9.95 0.45 15.35
CA LEU A 170 10.98 0.35 14.30
C LEU A 170 10.56 1.15 13.06
N PHE A 171 9.26 1.16 12.72
CA PHE A 171 8.72 2.05 11.70
C PHE A 171 9.04 3.52 12.02
N HIS A 172 8.82 3.95 13.27
CA HIS A 172 9.17 5.30 13.69
C HIS A 172 10.68 5.59 13.64
N LEU A 173 11.51 4.64 14.05
CA LEU A 173 12.97 4.75 13.97
C LEU A 173 13.47 4.88 12.51
N ILE A 174 12.83 4.18 11.57
CA ILE A 174 13.11 4.36 10.14
C ILE A 174 12.76 5.81 9.73
N LEU A 175 11.58 6.31 10.08
CA LEU A 175 11.21 7.71 9.80
C LEU A 175 12.17 8.71 10.42
N HIS A 176 12.71 8.42 11.61
CA HIS A 176 13.74 9.25 12.23
C HIS A 176 14.98 9.35 11.34
N CYS A 177 15.47 8.25 10.79
CA CYS A 177 16.63 8.27 9.89
C CYS A 177 16.35 9.07 8.60
N PHE A 178 15.12 8.96 8.06
CA PHE A 178 14.70 9.79 6.92
C PHE A 178 14.60 11.28 7.28
N TYR A 179 14.16 11.61 8.49
CA TYR A 179 14.18 12.98 9.00
C TYR A 179 15.61 13.51 9.10
N LEU A 180 16.55 12.76 9.69
CA LEU A 180 17.96 13.15 9.79
C LEU A 180 18.58 13.44 8.41
N LYS A 181 18.23 12.65 7.40
CA LYS A 181 18.63 12.88 6.00
C LYS A 181 18.02 14.18 5.47
N LYS A 182 16.70 14.37 5.65
CA LYS A 182 15.98 15.59 5.21
C LYS A 182 16.57 16.88 5.78
N ILE A 183 16.99 16.86 7.05
CA ILE A 183 17.65 18.00 7.71
C ILE A 183 19.18 18.02 7.56
N LYS A 184 19.75 17.16 6.72
CA LYS A 184 21.19 17.11 6.38
C LYS A 184 22.13 16.82 7.56
N ILE A 185 21.64 16.16 8.61
CA ILE A 185 22.50 15.62 9.68
C ILE A 185 23.28 14.40 9.17
N ILE A 186 22.66 13.61 8.29
CA ILE A 186 23.33 12.50 7.60
C ILE A 186 23.31 12.74 6.10
N ASN A 187 24.38 12.28 5.42
CA ASN A 187 24.57 12.44 3.96
C ASN A 187 24.54 11.09 3.22
N VAL A 188 24.02 10.05 3.85
CA VAL A 188 23.91 8.69 3.30
C VAL A 188 22.43 8.30 3.11
N ASP A 189 22.16 7.17 2.46
CA ASP A 189 20.81 6.61 2.40
C ASP A 189 20.26 6.39 3.83
N ALA A 190 19.03 6.85 4.07
CA ALA A 190 18.44 6.84 5.40
C ALA A 190 18.24 5.41 5.93
N TYR A 191 17.88 4.46 5.07
CA TYR A 191 17.72 3.07 5.48
C TYR A 191 19.07 2.38 5.71
N GLU A 192 20.07 2.66 4.89
CA GLU A 192 21.44 2.17 5.14
C GLU A 192 21.99 2.69 6.47
N TYR A 193 21.74 3.97 6.79
CA TYR A 193 22.08 4.52 8.10
C TYR A 193 21.35 3.79 9.23
N CYS A 194 20.03 3.56 9.06
CA CYS A 194 19.24 2.79 10.04
C CYS A 194 19.81 1.37 10.23
N TRP A 195 20.21 0.74 9.13
CA TRP A 195 20.78 -0.59 9.12
C TRP A 195 22.09 -0.68 9.91
N ASP A 196 23.06 0.18 9.57
CA ASP A 196 24.40 0.12 10.17
C ASP A 196 24.44 0.60 11.62
N ASN A 197 23.50 1.44 12.05
CA ASN A 197 23.55 2.05 13.38
C ASN A 197 22.57 1.41 14.37
N TYR A 198 21.50 0.75 13.90
CA TYR A 198 20.44 0.25 14.79
C TYR A 198 20.05 -1.20 14.51
N ILE A 199 19.90 -1.61 13.25
CA ILE A 199 19.36 -2.95 12.93
C ILE A 199 20.43 -4.04 12.94
N ALA A 200 21.56 -3.78 12.29
CA ALA A 200 22.62 -4.75 12.08
C ALA A 200 24.00 -4.06 12.07
N PRO A 201 24.44 -3.51 13.21
CA PRO A 201 25.72 -2.82 13.28
C PRO A 201 26.90 -3.75 12.96
N PRO A 202 27.99 -3.22 12.35
CA PRO A 202 29.16 -4.01 11.99
C PRO A 202 29.79 -4.82 13.14
N SER A 203 29.59 -4.39 14.39
CA SER A 203 30.01 -5.11 15.60
C SER A 203 29.43 -6.52 15.70
N ILE A 204 28.31 -6.82 15.04
CA ILE A 204 27.75 -8.18 14.98
C ILE A 204 28.72 -9.16 14.30
N LEU A 205 29.50 -8.69 13.31
CA LEU A 205 30.46 -9.51 12.57
C LEU A 205 31.70 -9.90 13.40
N THR A 206 31.95 -9.19 14.50
CA THR A 206 33.08 -9.46 15.40
C THR A 206 32.65 -10.16 16.68
N THR A 207 31.52 -9.73 17.27
CA THR A 207 31.01 -10.28 18.53
C THR A 207 30.21 -11.57 18.36
N PHE A 208 29.59 -11.76 17.20
CA PHE A 208 28.61 -12.81 16.93
C PHE A 208 27.47 -12.89 17.96
N LEU A 209 27.08 -11.74 18.51
CA LEU A 209 25.97 -11.61 19.43
C LEU A 209 24.85 -10.77 18.79
N PRO A 210 23.59 -11.24 18.83
CA PRO A 210 22.47 -10.43 18.40
C PRO A 210 22.33 -9.23 19.36
N GLN A 211 22.00 -8.06 18.82
CA GLN A 211 21.80 -6.86 19.61
C GLN A 211 20.32 -6.45 19.61
N PRO A 212 19.75 -6.09 20.78
CA PRO A 212 18.42 -5.50 20.82
C PRO A 212 18.45 -4.13 20.14
N ILE A 213 17.35 -3.82 19.46
CA ILE A 213 17.16 -2.50 18.84
C ILE A 213 16.45 -1.60 19.84
N PHE A 214 16.91 -0.36 19.98
CA PHE A 214 16.27 0.65 20.81
C PHE A 214 15.59 1.72 19.94
N ASP A 215 14.46 2.23 20.41
CA ASP A 215 13.80 3.39 19.80
C ASP A 215 14.55 4.69 20.12
N ILE A 216 14.08 5.81 19.57
CA ILE A 216 14.74 7.11 19.75
C ILE A 216 14.69 7.63 21.21
N GLN A 217 13.92 6.98 22.09
CA GLN A 217 13.82 7.27 23.51
C GLN A 217 14.65 6.29 24.35
N GLY A 218 15.36 5.34 23.72
CA GLY A 218 16.17 4.33 24.39
C GLY A 218 15.38 3.11 24.89
N ASN A 219 14.12 2.94 24.51
CA ASN A 219 13.34 1.77 24.90
C ASN A 219 13.58 0.61 23.94
N SER A 220 13.69 -0.61 24.47
CA SER A 220 13.84 -1.81 23.63
C SER A 220 12.63 -2.02 22.72
N ILE A 221 12.88 -2.21 21.43
CA ILE A 221 11.85 -2.47 20.42
C ILE A 221 11.51 -3.95 20.44
N LYS A 222 10.22 -4.22 20.65
CA LYS A 222 9.69 -5.58 20.68
C LYS A 222 9.08 -5.96 19.34
N THR A 223 9.02 -7.26 19.09
CA THR A 223 8.17 -7.86 18.05
C THR A 223 6.72 -7.39 18.20
N LEU A 224 5.91 -7.47 17.14
CA LEU A 224 4.51 -7.02 17.18
C LEU A 224 3.67 -7.71 18.25
N GLY A 225 4.02 -8.96 18.60
CA GLY A 225 3.39 -9.68 19.71
C GLY A 225 3.73 -9.13 21.11
N GLY A 226 4.62 -8.14 21.21
CA GLY A 226 5.01 -7.44 22.45
C GLY A 226 5.83 -8.25 23.45
N LYS A 227 6.11 -9.53 23.18
CA LYS A 227 6.73 -10.46 24.14
C LYS A 227 8.25 -10.49 24.10
N LYS A 228 8.84 -10.39 22.90
CA LYS A 228 10.27 -10.56 22.68
C LYS A 228 10.84 -9.32 22.01
N ASP A 229 12.05 -8.95 22.39
CA ASP A 229 12.84 -7.94 21.72
C ASP A 229 13.15 -8.41 20.30
N ILE A 230 13.18 -7.47 19.34
CA ILE A 230 13.54 -7.81 17.98
C ILE A 230 15.06 -7.97 17.88
N LEU A 231 15.49 -9.13 17.37
CA LEU A 231 16.90 -9.50 17.23
C LEU A 231 17.15 -9.98 15.81
N PHE A 232 17.92 -9.22 15.04
CA PHE A 232 18.30 -9.61 13.69
C PHE A 232 19.45 -10.62 13.74
N PHE A 233 19.43 -11.57 12.80
CA PHE A 233 20.42 -12.66 12.69
C PHE A 233 20.55 -13.63 13.88
N GLU A 234 19.67 -13.57 14.90
CA GLU A 234 19.76 -14.37 16.13
C GLU A 234 20.11 -15.85 15.89
N LYS A 235 19.34 -16.53 15.01
CA LYS A 235 19.58 -17.95 14.69
C LYS A 235 20.89 -18.20 13.96
N ASN A 236 21.29 -17.32 13.04
CA ASN A 236 22.52 -17.44 12.28
C ASN A 236 23.73 -17.27 13.21
N LEU A 237 23.68 -16.29 14.11
CA LEU A 237 24.72 -16.02 15.10
C LEU A 237 24.86 -17.15 16.10
N ALA A 238 23.74 -17.67 16.62
CA ALA A 238 23.73 -18.84 17.50
C ALA A 238 24.40 -20.05 16.81
N LYS A 239 24.11 -20.28 15.53
CA LYS A 239 24.74 -21.35 14.74
C LYS A 239 26.24 -21.12 14.53
N ILE A 240 26.69 -19.91 14.19
CA ILE A 240 28.12 -19.60 14.00
C ILE A 240 28.93 -19.91 15.27
N ARG A 241 28.36 -19.66 16.45
CA ARG A 241 29.01 -19.93 17.73
C ARG A 241 29.23 -21.42 18.01
N THR A 242 28.43 -22.31 17.43
CA THR A 242 28.55 -23.76 17.61
C THR A 242 29.40 -24.44 16.54
N LEU A 243 29.62 -23.78 15.39
CA LEU A 243 30.42 -24.34 14.30
C LEU A 243 31.92 -24.19 14.54
N THR A 244 32.71 -25.04 13.87
CA THR A 244 34.18 -25.00 13.88
C THR A 244 34.72 -25.21 12.45
N GLY A 245 36.03 -24.98 12.25
CA GLY A 245 36.69 -25.25 10.96
C GLY A 245 36.11 -24.48 9.77
N SER A 246 36.06 -25.14 8.60
CA SER A 246 35.54 -24.59 7.34
C SER A 246 34.08 -24.15 7.45
N ASP A 247 33.24 -24.93 8.11
CA ASP A 247 31.80 -24.64 8.23
C ASP A 247 31.55 -23.31 8.95
N LYS A 248 32.39 -22.98 9.94
CA LYS A 248 32.33 -21.69 10.62
C LYS A 248 32.71 -20.54 9.68
N LEU A 249 33.78 -20.72 8.90
CA LEU A 249 34.24 -19.72 7.93
C LEU A 249 33.18 -19.46 6.85
N ASP A 250 32.54 -20.50 6.35
CA ASP A 250 31.44 -20.41 5.38
C ASP A 250 30.23 -19.67 5.96
N ALA A 251 29.86 -19.99 7.20
CA ALA A 251 28.75 -19.32 7.88
C ALA A 251 29.04 -17.82 8.15
N ILE A 252 30.29 -17.48 8.49
CA ILE A 252 30.74 -16.08 8.65
C ILE A 252 30.71 -15.37 7.30
N THR A 253 31.20 -15.99 6.23
CA THR A 253 31.19 -15.42 4.87
C THR A 253 29.77 -15.15 4.40
N LYS A 254 28.85 -16.09 4.66
CA LYS A 254 27.42 -15.91 4.39
C LYS A 254 26.83 -14.74 5.19
N LEU A 255 27.15 -14.62 6.48
CA LEU A 255 26.68 -13.50 7.30
C LEU A 255 27.15 -12.14 6.76
N HIS A 256 28.42 -12.03 6.36
CA HIS A 256 28.95 -10.84 5.71
C HIS A 256 28.15 -10.48 4.46
N LYS A 257 27.91 -11.46 3.58
CA LYS A 257 27.08 -11.29 2.39
C LYS A 257 25.64 -10.86 2.72
N ASP A 258 25.04 -11.45 3.76
CA ASP A 258 23.67 -11.15 4.17
C ASP A 258 23.53 -9.73 4.76
N MET A 259 24.60 -9.19 5.34
CA MET A 259 24.66 -7.82 5.89
C MET A 259 25.10 -6.77 4.87
N ASP A 260 25.70 -7.16 3.75
CA ASP A 260 26.29 -6.25 2.77
C ASP A 260 25.23 -5.44 1.99
N LYS A 261 25.20 -4.13 2.24
CA LYS A 261 24.31 -3.19 1.55
C LYS A 261 24.64 -2.95 0.07
N LYS A 262 25.87 -3.30 -0.38
CA LYS A 262 26.32 -3.16 -1.76
C LYS A 262 26.16 -4.43 -2.58
N PHE A 263 25.65 -5.51 -1.97
CA PHE A 263 25.50 -6.79 -2.65
C PHE A 263 24.51 -6.67 -3.83
N VAL A 264 24.97 -7.06 -5.03
CA VAL A 264 24.13 -7.10 -6.23
C VAL A 264 23.34 -8.40 -6.24
N GLY A 265 22.03 -8.29 -6.05
CA GLY A 265 21.09 -9.42 -6.02
C GLY A 265 20.37 -9.57 -4.68
N ASP A 266 19.79 -10.74 -4.43
CA ASP A 266 19.05 -11.00 -3.19
C ASP A 266 20.01 -11.39 -2.06
N ASN A 267 20.00 -10.59 -0.99
CA ASN A 267 20.56 -10.91 0.31
C ASN A 267 19.57 -10.48 1.41
N TYR A 268 19.93 -10.72 2.67
CA TYR A 268 19.03 -10.41 3.77
C TYR A 268 18.77 -8.90 3.92
N PHE A 269 19.79 -8.04 3.82
CA PHE A 269 19.62 -6.58 3.78
C PHE A 269 18.60 -6.14 2.71
N ASN A 270 18.80 -6.53 1.45
CA ASN A 270 17.93 -6.15 0.34
C ASN A 270 16.49 -6.67 0.53
N SER A 271 16.34 -7.86 1.12
CA SER A 271 15.03 -8.43 1.47
C SER A 271 14.30 -7.58 2.51
N ILE A 272 14.95 -7.20 3.62
CA ILE A 272 14.34 -6.37 4.66
C ILE A 272 14.10 -4.94 4.15
N LYS A 273 15.07 -4.33 3.45
CA LYS A 273 14.91 -3.01 2.80
C LYS A 273 13.69 -2.99 1.90
N LYS A 274 13.57 -3.98 1.02
CA LYS A 274 12.42 -4.13 0.13
C LYS A 274 11.12 -4.18 0.91
N ASN A 275 11.04 -4.97 1.98
CA ASN A 275 9.82 -5.12 2.76
C ASN A 275 9.42 -3.83 3.50
N PHE A 276 10.36 -3.24 4.24
CA PHE A 276 10.07 -2.07 5.09
C PHE A 276 9.88 -0.80 4.27
N ILE A 277 10.73 -0.56 3.27
CA ILE A 277 10.63 0.66 2.46
C ILE A 277 9.43 0.59 1.51
N THR A 278 9.10 -0.58 0.95
CA THR A 278 7.87 -0.71 0.15
C THR A 278 6.63 -0.44 1.01
N PHE A 279 6.60 -0.90 2.27
CA PHE A 279 5.52 -0.57 3.19
C PHE A 279 5.44 0.94 3.44
N CYS A 280 6.56 1.60 3.76
CA CYS A 280 6.60 3.05 4.00
C CYS A 280 6.15 3.88 2.77
N LYS A 281 6.57 3.47 1.56
CA LYS A 281 6.12 4.09 0.31
C LYS A 281 4.62 3.90 0.09
N HIS A 282 4.10 2.70 0.34
CA HIS A 282 2.69 2.41 0.14
C HIS A 282 1.80 3.24 1.08
N VAL A 283 2.19 3.37 2.36
CA VAL A 283 1.46 4.23 3.31
C VAL A 283 1.78 5.73 3.14
N LYS A 284 2.50 6.13 2.08
CA LYS A 284 2.75 7.51 1.68
C LYS A 284 3.56 8.38 2.67
N VAL A 285 4.33 7.76 3.57
CA VAL A 285 5.23 8.50 4.49
C VAL A 285 6.60 8.78 3.87
N ILE A 286 6.96 8.05 2.81
CA ILE A 286 8.15 8.25 2.00
C ILE A 286 7.72 8.21 0.54
N ASP A 287 8.32 9.04 -0.31
CA ASP A 287 7.98 9.07 -1.73
C ASP A 287 8.78 8.07 -2.58
N SER A 288 8.53 8.07 -3.90
CA SER A 288 9.25 7.23 -4.85
C SER A 288 10.75 7.54 -4.90
N ASN A 289 11.16 8.78 -4.61
CA ASN A 289 12.55 9.26 -4.58
C ASN A 289 13.29 9.00 -3.26
N TYR A 290 12.68 8.28 -2.32
CA TYR A 290 13.25 8.03 -0.99
C TYR A 290 13.43 9.31 -0.17
N GLU A 291 12.48 10.24 -0.30
CA GLU A 291 12.38 11.45 0.50
C GLU A 291 11.18 11.39 1.45
N LEU A 292 11.34 12.01 2.64
CA LEU A 292 10.29 12.06 3.65
C LEU A 292 9.18 13.02 3.22
N THR A 293 7.96 12.50 3.11
CA THR A 293 6.77 13.31 2.73
C THR A 293 6.31 14.19 3.89
N GLU A 294 5.42 15.13 3.63
CA GLU A 294 4.79 15.94 4.69
C GLU A 294 3.99 15.08 5.69
N LEU A 295 3.29 14.05 5.19
CA LEU A 295 2.63 13.07 6.06
C LEU A 295 3.64 12.28 6.91
N GLY A 296 4.75 11.85 6.31
CA GLY A 296 5.83 11.18 7.04
C GLY A 296 6.46 12.06 8.10
N LEU A 297 6.65 13.35 7.81
CA LEU A 297 7.18 14.35 8.76
C LEU A 297 6.23 14.55 9.95
N LYS A 298 4.93 14.69 9.68
CA LYS A 298 3.89 14.80 10.73
C LYS A 298 3.84 13.57 11.63
N ILE A 299 3.83 12.37 11.05
CA ILE A 299 3.85 11.11 11.79
C ILE A 299 5.15 10.99 12.60
N TYR A 300 6.30 11.34 12.02
CA TYR A 300 7.57 11.35 12.75
C TYR A 300 7.51 12.24 14.00
N HIS A 301 7.09 13.50 13.85
CA HIS A 301 6.98 14.43 14.97
C HIS A 301 5.97 13.98 16.02
N LEU A 302 4.85 13.39 15.63
CA LEU A 302 3.89 12.79 16.56
C LEU A 302 4.56 11.75 17.47
N GLY A 303 5.39 10.88 16.90
CA GLY A 303 6.13 9.87 17.64
C GLY A 303 7.29 10.44 18.47
N VAL A 304 7.90 11.55 18.07
CA VAL A 304 8.90 12.26 18.89
C VAL A 304 8.25 12.84 20.15
N VAL A 305 7.11 13.52 19.99
CA VAL A 305 6.43 14.22 21.09
C VAL A 305 5.82 13.25 22.10
N ASN A 306 5.15 12.19 21.61
CA ASN A 306 4.37 11.29 22.47
C ASN A 306 5.09 9.98 22.78
N GLY A 307 6.15 9.64 22.04
CA GLY A 307 6.78 8.33 22.03
C GLY A 307 6.09 7.36 21.07
N PRO A 308 6.86 6.49 20.37
CA PRO A 308 6.34 5.57 19.37
C PRO A 308 5.53 4.40 19.95
N ASN A 309 5.57 4.22 21.27
CA ASN A 309 4.77 3.22 21.99
C ASN A 309 3.45 3.79 22.54
N SER A 310 3.25 5.11 22.47
CA SER A 310 2.05 5.77 22.98
C SER A 310 0.79 5.31 22.25
N ARG A 311 -0.34 5.35 22.97
CA ARG A 311 -1.65 5.08 22.37
C ARG A 311 -1.92 6.03 21.19
N LEU A 312 -1.62 7.32 21.36
CA LEU A 312 -1.85 8.31 20.32
C LEU A 312 -1.07 8.01 19.04
N PHE A 313 0.23 7.68 19.15
CA PHE A 313 1.02 7.30 17.98
C PHE A 313 0.48 6.03 17.31
N LYS A 314 0.09 5.02 18.10
CA LYS A 314 -0.49 3.78 17.56
C LYS A 314 -1.84 4.00 16.89
N ASP A 315 -2.68 4.89 17.41
CA ASP A 315 -3.98 5.22 16.81
C ASP A 315 -3.78 5.95 15.47
N TYR A 316 -2.84 6.89 15.37
CA TYR A 316 -2.49 7.54 14.09
C TYR A 316 -1.77 6.60 13.12
N PHE A 317 -0.92 5.70 13.60
CA PHE A 317 -0.35 4.63 12.77
C PHE A 317 -1.44 3.70 12.25
N LEU A 318 -2.44 3.36 13.06
CA LEU A 318 -3.59 2.57 12.66
C LEU A 318 -4.42 3.31 11.60
N ASN A 319 -4.70 4.60 11.79
CA ASN A 319 -5.36 5.44 10.78
C ASN A 319 -4.60 5.39 9.44
N LEU A 320 -3.28 5.59 9.50
CA LEU A 320 -2.38 5.56 8.35
C LEU A 320 -2.48 4.25 7.57
N ILE A 321 -2.41 3.08 8.23
CA ILE A 321 -2.51 1.78 7.55
C ILE A 321 -3.93 1.49 7.04
N LEU A 322 -4.97 1.94 7.74
CA LEU A 322 -6.36 1.72 7.35
C LEU A 322 -6.68 2.48 6.06
N LEU A 323 -6.33 3.76 6.00
CA LEU A 323 -6.72 4.67 4.93
C LEU A 323 -5.71 4.72 3.78
N HIS A 324 -4.44 5.02 4.08
CA HIS A 324 -3.39 5.09 3.06
C HIS A 324 -2.87 3.71 2.69
N GLY A 325 -2.77 2.81 3.65
CA GLY A 325 -2.37 1.42 3.42
C GLY A 325 -3.47 0.52 2.86
N LYS A 326 -4.72 1.00 2.75
CA LYS A 326 -5.88 0.23 2.26
C LYS A 326 -6.24 -1.02 3.08
N HIS A 327 -5.82 -1.08 4.35
CA HIS A 327 -6.21 -2.19 5.23
C HIS A 327 -7.71 -2.17 5.53
N LEU A 328 -8.36 -1.01 5.52
CA LEU A 328 -9.80 -0.91 5.76
C LEU A 328 -10.61 -1.68 4.70
N ASP A 329 -10.21 -1.55 3.44
CA ASP A 329 -10.85 -2.25 2.31
C ASP A 329 -10.70 -3.77 2.43
N LEU A 330 -9.50 -4.21 2.83
CA LEU A 330 -9.20 -5.62 3.07
C LEU A 330 -10.03 -6.19 4.23
N ILE A 331 -10.19 -5.40 5.31
CA ILE A 331 -11.00 -5.76 6.46
C ILE A 331 -12.47 -5.88 6.06
N PHE A 332 -13.01 -4.90 5.32
CA PHE A 332 -14.40 -4.97 4.83
C PHE A 332 -14.66 -6.20 3.97
N ASP A 333 -13.76 -6.51 3.03
CA ASP A 333 -13.92 -7.68 2.16
C ASP A 333 -13.86 -8.99 2.95
N LEU A 334 -12.96 -9.08 3.95
CA LEU A 334 -12.85 -10.25 4.82
C LEU A 334 -14.05 -10.41 5.76
N ASP A 335 -14.52 -9.31 6.36
CA ASP A 335 -15.71 -9.27 7.23
C ASP A 335 -16.94 -9.73 6.44
N LYS A 336 -17.17 -9.15 5.26
CA LYS A 336 -18.26 -9.54 4.36
C LYS A 336 -18.21 -11.01 3.94
N LEU A 337 -17.02 -11.53 3.63
CA LEU A 337 -16.85 -12.96 3.33
C LEU A 337 -17.21 -13.84 4.54
N SER A 338 -16.79 -13.41 5.74
CA SER A 338 -17.03 -14.15 6.99
C SER A 338 -18.50 -14.13 7.43
N SER A 339 -19.24 -13.05 7.10
CA SER A 339 -20.68 -12.93 7.40
C SER A 339 -21.59 -13.68 6.42
N ASN A 340 -21.05 -14.22 5.31
CA ASN A 340 -21.86 -14.93 4.33
C ASN A 340 -22.38 -16.26 4.93
N PRO A 341 -23.71 -16.49 4.99
CA PRO A 341 -24.29 -17.70 5.59
C PRO A 341 -23.78 -19.01 5.01
N ILE A 342 -23.45 -19.03 3.70
CA ILE A 342 -22.93 -20.22 3.02
C ILE A 342 -21.49 -20.52 3.45
N LYS A 343 -20.73 -19.47 3.78
CA LYS A 343 -19.31 -19.54 4.15
C LYS A 343 -19.10 -19.56 5.67
N TYR A 344 -20.19 -19.51 6.45
CA TYR A 344 -20.20 -19.37 7.90
C TYR A 344 -19.40 -20.46 8.65
N ASN A 345 -19.28 -21.65 8.06
CA ASN A 345 -18.58 -22.80 8.65
C ASN A 345 -17.13 -22.97 8.17
N LEU A 346 -16.64 -22.08 7.30
CA LEU A 346 -15.26 -22.15 6.83
C LEU A 346 -14.28 -21.75 7.94
N SER A 347 -13.12 -22.41 7.97
CA SER A 347 -12.02 -21.97 8.83
C SER A 347 -11.45 -20.65 8.32
N PHE A 348 -10.85 -19.88 9.22
CA PHE A 348 -10.24 -18.60 8.85
C PHE A 348 -9.14 -18.74 7.77
N GLU A 349 -8.36 -19.83 7.80
CA GLU A 349 -7.39 -20.10 6.72
C GLU A 349 -8.07 -20.32 5.36
N LYS A 350 -9.23 -20.99 5.31
CA LYS A 350 -9.99 -21.15 4.07
C LYS A 350 -10.57 -19.81 3.59
N LEU A 351 -11.11 -18.99 4.49
CA LEU A 351 -11.59 -17.65 4.14
C LEU A 351 -10.49 -16.77 3.54
N LYS A 352 -9.28 -16.84 4.09
CA LYS A 352 -8.11 -16.13 3.54
C LYS A 352 -7.73 -16.62 2.15
N LEU A 353 -7.77 -17.94 1.90
CA LEU A 353 -7.49 -18.51 0.57
C LEU A 353 -8.55 -18.10 -0.45
N GLU A 354 -9.83 -18.07 -0.06
CA GLU A 354 -10.90 -17.57 -0.93
C GLU A 354 -10.71 -16.09 -1.26
N LEU A 355 -10.39 -15.27 -0.26
CA LEU A 355 -10.10 -13.85 -0.46
C LEU A 355 -8.89 -13.64 -1.38
N GLU A 356 -7.83 -14.44 -1.23
CA GLU A 356 -6.65 -14.40 -2.11
C GLU A 356 -7.03 -14.72 -3.56
N SER A 357 -7.84 -15.76 -3.78
CA SER A 357 -8.35 -16.14 -5.10
C SER A 357 -9.23 -15.03 -5.71
N ASP A 358 -10.15 -14.48 -4.92
CA ASP A 358 -11.01 -13.38 -5.35
C ASP A 358 -10.19 -12.15 -5.74
N TYR A 359 -9.14 -11.84 -4.97
CA TYR A 359 -8.27 -10.70 -5.23
C TYR A 359 -7.41 -10.88 -6.48
N GLU A 360 -6.97 -12.11 -6.76
CA GLU A 360 -6.27 -12.42 -8.01
C GLU A 360 -7.19 -12.24 -9.22
N LEU A 361 -8.40 -12.81 -9.16
CA LEU A 361 -9.41 -12.68 -10.22
C LEU A 361 -9.79 -11.21 -10.45
N LYS A 362 -9.95 -10.42 -9.39
CA LYS A 362 -10.27 -8.98 -9.46
C LYS A 362 -9.08 -8.10 -9.86
N GLY A 363 -7.86 -8.65 -9.98
CA GLY A 363 -6.67 -7.86 -10.29
C GLY A 363 -6.18 -6.98 -9.13
N MET A 364 -6.45 -7.35 -7.88
CA MET A 364 -5.93 -6.66 -6.68
C MET A 364 -4.56 -7.19 -6.25
N ILE A 365 -4.17 -8.37 -6.74
CA ILE A 365 -2.86 -8.99 -6.53
C ILE A 365 -2.37 -9.51 -7.87
N LYS A 366 -1.12 -9.22 -8.21
CA LYS A 366 -0.42 -9.89 -9.32
C LYS A 366 0.46 -11.01 -8.78
N ARG A 367 0.21 -12.25 -9.22
CA ARG A 367 1.16 -13.36 -9.02
C ARG A 367 2.32 -13.24 -10.02
N ASN A 368 3.53 -13.49 -9.54
CA ASN A 368 4.69 -13.61 -10.41
C ASN A 368 4.66 -15.00 -11.06
N THR A 369 4.28 -15.07 -12.33
CA THR A 369 4.21 -16.30 -13.13
C THR A 369 5.58 -16.97 -13.31
N ASN A 370 6.67 -16.21 -13.21
CA ASN A 370 8.05 -16.72 -13.29
C ASN A 370 8.58 -17.25 -11.96
N ARG A 371 7.81 -17.18 -10.87
CA ARG A 371 8.21 -17.76 -9.58
C ARG A 371 8.18 -19.27 -9.74
N GLN A 372 9.36 -19.89 -9.85
CA GLN A 372 9.50 -21.35 -10.04
C GLN A 372 8.54 -22.12 -9.12
N ALA A 373 7.76 -23.04 -9.72
CA ALA A 373 6.76 -23.87 -9.06
C ALA A 373 7.29 -24.76 -7.90
N ARG A 374 8.59 -24.66 -7.57
CA ARG A 374 9.28 -25.50 -6.58
C ARG A 374 9.30 -24.95 -5.16
N SER A 375 8.70 -23.79 -4.86
CA SER A 375 8.55 -23.34 -3.47
C SER A 375 7.21 -22.67 -3.24
N SER A 376 6.32 -23.36 -2.53
CA SER A 376 5.19 -22.71 -1.87
C SER A 376 5.72 -21.69 -0.86
N SER A 377 5.07 -20.53 -0.76
CA SER A 377 5.41 -19.56 0.27
C SER A 377 5.24 -20.22 1.64
N THR A 378 6.27 -20.18 2.49
CA THR A 378 6.19 -20.65 3.88
C THR A 378 5.35 -19.72 4.76
N VAL A 379 4.98 -18.56 4.24
CA VAL A 379 4.13 -17.56 4.91
C VAL A 379 2.74 -17.61 4.28
N SER A 380 1.73 -17.90 5.10
CA SER A 380 0.33 -17.90 4.69
C SER A 380 -0.17 -16.48 4.37
N PHE A 381 -1.17 -16.40 3.49
CA PHE A 381 -1.84 -15.15 3.14
C PHE A 381 -2.34 -14.43 4.42
N LEU A 382 -2.14 -13.11 4.47
CA LEU A 382 -2.47 -12.21 5.58
C LEU A 382 -1.92 -12.58 6.98
N LYS A 383 -0.87 -13.41 7.06
CA LYS A 383 -0.27 -13.79 8.35
C LYS A 383 0.17 -12.56 9.16
N TYR A 384 0.92 -11.65 8.54
CA TYR A 384 1.49 -10.51 9.27
C TYR A 384 0.47 -9.38 9.45
N GLU A 385 -0.48 -9.24 8.54
CA GLU A 385 -1.62 -8.33 8.68
C GLU A 385 -2.46 -8.72 9.91
N THR A 386 -2.78 -10.00 10.09
CA THR A 386 -3.56 -10.46 11.25
C THR A 386 -2.81 -10.30 12.57
N ILE A 387 -1.49 -10.50 12.58
CA ILE A 387 -0.63 -10.20 13.73
C ILE A 387 -0.66 -8.70 14.05
N LEU A 388 -0.53 -7.83 13.04
CA LEU A 388 -0.58 -6.39 13.20
C LEU A 388 -1.93 -5.91 13.72
N TRP A 389 -3.03 -6.38 13.13
CA TRP A 389 -4.38 -6.03 13.54
C TRP A 389 -4.68 -6.45 14.98
N LYS A 390 -4.18 -7.62 15.39
CA LYS A 390 -4.26 -8.07 16.78
C LYS A 390 -3.43 -7.19 17.72
N ALA A 391 -2.21 -6.81 17.31
CA ALA A 391 -1.35 -5.91 18.08
C ALA A 391 -1.91 -4.48 18.22
N LEU A 392 -2.83 -4.10 17.34
CA LEU A 392 -3.55 -2.82 17.34
C LEU A 392 -4.96 -2.94 17.94
N ASP A 393 -5.32 -4.07 18.55
CA ASP A 393 -6.64 -4.33 19.18
C ASP A 393 -7.85 -4.09 18.27
N ILE A 394 -7.68 -4.27 16.96
CA ILE A 394 -8.79 -4.17 15.99
C ILE A 394 -9.26 -5.53 15.49
N PHE A 395 -8.60 -6.62 15.88
CA PHE A 395 -8.88 -7.97 15.40
C PHE A 395 -8.73 -9.01 16.51
N THR A 396 -9.72 -9.88 16.62
CA THR A 396 -9.71 -11.07 17.48
C THR A 396 -10.30 -12.26 16.73
N MET A 397 -10.15 -13.45 17.30
CA MET A 397 -10.78 -14.66 16.83
C MET A 397 -11.80 -15.14 17.86
N GLU A 398 -13.02 -15.40 17.45
CA GLU A 398 -14.03 -16.11 18.25
C GLU A 398 -14.25 -17.50 17.64
N GLY A 399 -13.65 -18.51 18.24
CA GLY A 399 -13.50 -19.82 17.61
C GLY A 399 -12.76 -19.70 16.27
N ASN A 400 -13.43 -20.08 15.17
CA ASN A 400 -12.89 -19.99 13.81
C ASN A 400 -13.20 -18.67 13.08
N ARG A 401 -13.84 -17.71 13.76
CA ARG A 401 -14.37 -16.51 13.12
C ARG A 401 -13.49 -15.29 13.36
N PRO A 402 -13.14 -14.54 12.31
CA PRO A 402 -12.53 -13.23 12.48
C PRO A 402 -13.57 -12.25 13.04
N ILE A 403 -13.21 -11.49 14.07
CA ILE A 403 -14.03 -10.40 14.60
C ILE A 403 -13.20 -9.12 14.56
N PHE A 404 -13.78 -8.08 13.96
CA PHE A 404 -13.19 -6.76 13.88
C PHE A 404 -13.82 -5.80 14.90
N ASN A 405 -12.99 -5.03 15.59
CA ASN A 405 -13.44 -3.99 16.51
C ASN A 405 -13.85 -2.74 15.71
N TRP A 406 -15.05 -2.78 15.12
CA TRP A 406 -15.58 -1.70 14.30
C TRP A 406 -15.67 -0.36 15.05
N LYS A 407 -15.94 -0.40 16.37
CA LYS A 407 -15.92 0.80 17.20
C LYS A 407 -14.55 1.50 17.15
N LYS A 408 -13.48 0.77 17.44
CA LYS A 408 -12.11 1.32 17.40
C LYS A 408 -11.72 1.76 15.99
N ILE A 409 -12.07 0.98 14.96
CA ILE A 409 -11.79 1.33 13.56
C ILE A 409 -12.46 2.67 13.20
N VAL A 410 -13.75 2.83 13.53
CA VAL A 410 -14.50 4.07 13.24
C VAL A 410 -13.94 5.26 14.01
N GLU A 411 -13.62 5.09 15.30
CA GLU A 411 -12.99 6.12 16.14
C GLU A 411 -11.67 6.60 15.50
N VAL A 412 -10.81 5.67 15.10
CA VAL A 412 -9.50 5.98 14.52
C VAL A 412 -9.61 6.58 13.11
N CYS A 413 -10.53 6.11 12.28
CA CYS A 413 -10.82 6.69 10.95
C CYS A 413 -11.42 8.10 11.03
N SER A 414 -11.89 8.51 12.20
CA SER A 414 -12.47 9.84 12.46
C SER A 414 -11.49 10.79 13.15
N LEU A 415 -10.23 10.37 13.38
CA LEU A 415 -9.20 11.26 13.88
C LEU A 415 -9.00 12.45 12.95
N PRO A 416 -8.71 13.64 13.50
CA PRO A 416 -8.39 14.80 12.68
C PRO A 416 -7.11 14.54 11.89
N GLU A 417 -7.03 15.10 10.69
CA GLU A 417 -5.79 15.10 9.92
C GLU A 417 -4.66 15.72 10.75
N LEU A 418 -3.49 15.07 10.73
CA LEU A 418 -2.28 15.59 11.37
C LEU A 418 -1.79 16.87 10.69
#